data_AF-A0A0S9S5E7-F1
#
_entry.id   AF-A0A0S9S5E7-F1
#
_cell.length_a   1.000
_cell.length_b   1.000
_cell.length_c   1.000
_cell.angle_alpha   90.00
_cell.angle_beta   90.00
_cell.angle_gamma   90.00
#
_symmetry.space_group_name_H-M   'P 1'
#
loop_
_entity.id
_entity.type
_entity.pdbx_description
1 polymer ?
#
loop_
_entity_poly.entity_id
_entity_poly.type
_entity_poly.pdbx_seq_one_letter_code
_entity_poly.pdbx_strand_id
1 'polypeptide(L)'
;MSPSRSTHGTIWALFGHRLALECPEGRVLVDLGPEGAEALARAAVTLKPGDAIAVTGEQKPSEIKASAITAPDGTRHRIPRSRPEDGDAGKADPALALAALQQAGYQVDGEARRKPKHFEIHARKDGGHFEAHVTFAGVIRKTKTISNGATATG
;
A
#
# COMPACT_ATOMS: atom_id res chain seq x y z
N MET A 1 -5.56 12.03 -2.88
CA MET A 1 -4.18 11.78 -3.37
C MET A 1 -3.23 12.43 -2.39
N SER A 2 -2.27 11.70 -1.83
CA SER A 2 -1.26 12.39 -1.02
C SER A 2 -0.36 13.22 -1.93
N PRO A 3 0.05 14.43 -1.51
CA PRO A 3 0.87 15.29 -2.33
C PRO A 3 2.24 14.65 -2.56
N SER A 4 2.78 14.82 -3.77
CA SER A 4 4.17 14.53 -4.06
C SER A 4 5.04 15.59 -3.38
N ARG A 5 6.05 15.16 -2.63
CA ARG A 5 7.06 16.01 -1.99
C ARG A 5 8.41 15.80 -2.66
N SER A 6 9.18 16.87 -2.77
CA SER A 6 10.61 16.81 -3.07
C SER A 6 11.39 17.43 -1.91
N THR A 7 12.47 16.78 -1.49
CA THR A 7 13.37 17.27 -0.43
C THR A 7 14.80 16.83 -0.72
N HIS A 8 15.78 17.45 -0.07
CA HIS A 8 17.18 17.10 -0.16
C HIS A 8 17.80 17.13 1.24
N GLY A 9 18.89 16.39 1.42
CA GLY A 9 19.54 16.29 2.71
C GLY A 9 20.67 15.28 2.71
N THR A 10 21.16 14.99 3.90
CA THR A 10 22.25 14.03 4.12
C THR A 10 21.69 12.73 4.70
N ILE A 11 22.10 11.58 4.18
CA ILE A 11 21.70 10.30 4.75
C ILE A 11 22.28 10.19 6.16
N TRP A 12 21.40 10.13 7.16
CA TRP A 12 21.79 9.95 8.56
C TRP A 12 21.97 8.46 8.90
N ALA A 13 21.07 7.61 8.42
CA ALA A 13 21.13 6.16 8.64
C ALA A 13 20.40 5.37 7.55
N LEU A 14 20.76 4.09 7.41
CA LEU A 14 20.16 3.14 6.48
C LEU A 14 19.58 1.95 7.24
N PHE A 15 18.38 1.51 6.84
CA PHE A 15 17.61 0.43 7.45
C PHE A 15 16.98 -0.44 6.35
N GLY A 16 17.73 -1.40 5.83
CA GLY A 16 17.29 -2.24 4.71
C GLY A 16 16.92 -1.38 3.49
N HIS A 17 15.65 -1.37 3.10
CA HIS A 17 15.15 -0.56 1.98
C HIS A 17 14.69 0.85 2.36
N ARG A 18 15.00 1.30 3.58
CA ARG A 18 14.65 2.63 4.08
C ARG A 18 15.90 3.40 4.48
N LEU A 19 15.80 4.72 4.42
CA LEU A 19 16.85 5.62 4.88
C LEU A 19 16.25 6.77 5.68
N ALA A 20 16.97 7.22 6.69
CA ALA A 20 16.66 8.46 7.39
C ALA A 20 17.47 9.58 6.74
N LEU A 21 16.77 10.59 6.21
CA LEU A 21 17.36 11.76 5.58
C LEU A 21 17.28 12.93 6.54
N GLU A 22 18.41 13.54 6.87
CA GLU A 22 18.49 14.79 7.60
C GLU A 22 18.37 15.95 6.63
N CYS A 23 17.20 16.59 6.63
CA CYS A 23 16.85 17.74 5.79
C CYS A 23 16.85 19.03 6.64
N PRO A 24 16.79 20.23 6.00
CA PRO A 24 16.65 21.49 6.74
C PRO A 24 15.41 21.54 7.65
N GLU A 25 14.33 20.85 7.27
CA GLU A 25 13.08 20.79 8.05
C GLU A 25 13.10 19.71 9.16
N GLY A 26 14.24 19.03 9.35
CA GLY A 26 14.39 17.92 10.28
C GLY A 26 14.56 16.56 9.59
N ARG A 27 14.50 15.49 10.37
CA ARG A 27 14.71 14.13 9.88
C ARG A 27 13.43 13.52 9.33
N VAL A 28 13.52 12.95 8.14
CA VAL A 28 12.42 12.25 7.48
C VAL A 28 12.83 10.85 7.08
N LEU A 29 11.92 9.89 7.26
CA LEU A 29 12.12 8.53 6.77
C LEU A 29 11.75 8.47 5.27
N VAL A 30 12.61 7.85 4.48
CA VAL A 30 12.39 7.60 3.06
C VAL A 30 12.31 6.10 2.84
N ASP A 31 11.20 5.65 2.26
CA ASP A 31 10.94 4.25 1.90
C ASP A 31 11.15 4.05 0.40
N LEU A 32 12.22 3.33 0.04
CA LEU A 32 12.51 2.95 -1.34
C LEU A 32 11.68 1.73 -1.78
N GLY A 33 11.23 0.92 -0.82
CA GLY A 33 10.74 -0.43 -1.08
C GLY A 33 11.84 -1.43 -1.40
N PRO A 34 11.58 -2.74 -1.19
CA PRO A 34 12.51 -3.80 -1.56
C PRO A 34 12.98 -3.70 -3.02
N GLU A 35 12.05 -3.51 -3.95
CA GLU A 35 12.36 -3.47 -5.39
C GLU A 35 13.12 -2.21 -5.77
N GLY A 36 12.85 -1.10 -5.09
CA GLY A 36 13.57 0.15 -5.25
C GLY A 36 15.02 0.03 -4.80
N ALA A 37 15.23 -0.56 -3.60
CA ALA A 37 16.57 -0.82 -3.07
C ALA A 37 17.35 -1.79 -3.98
N GLU A 38 16.72 -2.86 -4.46
CA GLU A 38 17.32 -3.76 -5.43
C GLU A 38 17.64 -3.10 -6.76
N ALA A 39 16.79 -2.21 -7.26
CA ALA A 39 17.03 -1.50 -8.51
C ALA A 39 18.25 -0.58 -8.41
N LEU A 40 18.45 0.09 -7.28
CA LEU A 40 19.66 0.86 -7.02
C LEU A 40 20.90 -0.03 -6.95
N ALA A 41 20.81 -1.16 -6.24
CA ALA A 41 21.91 -2.13 -6.18
C ALA A 41 22.28 -2.67 -7.56
N ARG A 42 21.29 -3.00 -8.41
CA ARG A 42 21.51 -3.43 -9.81
C ARG A 42 22.12 -2.32 -10.67
N ALA A 43 21.81 -1.06 -10.39
CA ALA A 43 22.42 0.10 -11.02
C ALA A 43 23.79 0.47 -10.41
N ALA A 44 24.36 -0.37 -9.54
CA ALA A 44 25.60 -0.13 -8.80
C ALA A 44 25.59 1.17 -7.95
N VAL A 45 24.41 1.66 -7.56
CA VAL A 45 24.26 2.83 -6.70
C VAL A 45 24.35 2.37 -5.25
N THR A 46 25.45 2.71 -4.60
CA THR A 46 25.65 2.47 -3.16
C THR A 46 25.36 3.75 -2.39
N LEU A 47 24.28 3.74 -1.62
CA LEU A 47 23.97 4.79 -0.65
C LEU A 47 24.66 4.48 0.68
N LYS A 48 25.24 5.48 1.32
CA LYS A 48 25.83 5.37 2.67
C LYS A 48 25.48 6.58 3.55
N PRO A 49 25.53 6.45 4.89
CA PRO A 49 25.46 7.61 5.76
C PRO A 49 26.51 8.65 5.37
N GLY A 50 26.13 9.93 5.40
CA GLY A 50 26.95 11.05 4.94
C GLY A 50 26.76 11.44 3.47
N ASP A 51 26.10 10.62 2.64
CA ASP A 51 25.81 11.00 1.26
C ASP A 51 24.75 12.11 1.19
N ALA A 52 25.01 13.14 0.39
CA ALA A 52 24.04 14.17 0.07
C ALA A 52 23.17 13.72 -1.11
N ILE A 53 21.87 13.63 -0.92
CA ILE A 53 20.92 13.16 -1.94
C ILE A 53 19.70 14.08 -2.03
N ALA A 54 18.98 13.99 -3.15
CA ALA A 54 17.62 14.50 -3.27
C ALA A 54 16.63 13.35 -3.43
N VAL A 55 15.41 13.52 -2.91
CA VAL A 55 14.35 12.52 -2.96
C VAL A 55 13.06 13.18 -3.43
N THR A 56 12.40 12.54 -4.39
CA THR A 56 11.01 12.85 -4.77
C THR A 56 10.13 11.65 -4.45
N GLY A 57 8.96 11.88 -3.88
CA GLY A 57 8.05 10.79 -3.52
C GLY A 57 6.72 11.25 -2.95
N GLU A 58 5.86 10.29 -2.63
CA GLU A 58 4.57 10.55 -2.00
C GLU A 58 4.75 10.76 -0.49
N GLN A 59 4.26 11.88 0.06
CA GLN A 59 4.29 12.11 1.51
C GLN A 59 3.20 11.26 2.21
N LYS A 60 3.62 10.38 3.12
CA LYS A 60 2.77 9.70 4.10
C LYS A 60 2.94 10.36 5.47
N PRO A 61 2.08 10.07 6.47
CA PRO A 61 2.20 10.72 7.78
C PRO A 61 3.58 10.59 8.45
N SER A 62 4.31 9.49 8.20
CA SER A 62 5.60 9.20 8.86
C SER A 62 6.78 9.00 7.90
N GLU A 63 6.56 8.98 6.59
CA GLU A 63 7.60 8.65 5.61
C GLU A 63 7.32 9.28 4.24
N ILE A 64 8.35 9.39 3.41
CA ILE A 64 8.23 9.65 1.98
C ILE A 64 8.40 8.32 1.26
N LYS A 65 7.39 7.90 0.51
CA LYS A 65 7.54 6.77 -0.42
C LYS A 65 8.21 7.26 -1.69
N ALA A 66 9.50 6.97 -1.83
CA ALA A 66 10.31 7.49 -2.93
C ALA A 66 9.81 6.96 -4.28
N SER A 67 9.72 7.86 -5.25
CA SER A 67 9.53 7.55 -6.67
C SER A 67 10.78 7.84 -7.48
N ALA A 68 11.67 8.70 -6.97
CA ALA A 68 13.01 8.92 -7.52
C ALA A 68 13.97 9.39 -6.42
N ILE A 69 15.26 9.10 -6.60
CA ILE A 69 16.35 9.71 -5.85
C ILE A 69 17.35 10.32 -6.82
N THR A 70 18.04 11.39 -6.42
CA THR A 70 19.25 11.88 -7.08
C THR A 70 20.43 11.55 -6.18
N ALA A 71 21.36 10.75 -6.70
CA ALA A 71 22.56 10.31 -5.98
C ALA A 71 23.61 11.44 -5.88
N PRO A 72 24.67 11.29 -5.07
CA PRO A 72 25.68 12.33 -4.88
C PRO A 72 26.42 12.74 -6.17
N ASP A 73 26.47 11.86 -7.16
CA ASP A 73 27.03 12.13 -8.49
C ASP A 73 26.10 13.00 -9.38
N GLY A 74 24.92 13.38 -8.87
CA GLY A 74 23.90 14.12 -9.60
C GLY A 74 23.00 13.25 -10.48
N THR A 75 23.24 11.95 -10.56
CA THR A 75 22.44 11.03 -11.37
C THR A 75 21.09 10.78 -10.71
N ARG A 76 20.00 10.96 -11.48
CA ARG A 76 18.65 10.69 -11.01
C ARG A 76 18.23 9.25 -11.33
N HIS A 77 17.94 8.49 -10.30
CA HIS A 77 17.45 7.12 -10.39
C HIS A 77 15.96 7.06 -10.07
N ARG A 78 15.18 6.44 -10.96
CA ARG A 78 13.77 6.12 -10.70
C ARG A 78 13.71 4.97 -9.71
N ILE A 79 12.84 5.09 -8.70
CA ILE A 79 12.59 4.04 -7.72
C ILE A 79 11.34 3.27 -8.17
N PRO A 80 11.50 2.04 -8.71
CA PRO A 80 10.35 1.21 -9.05
C PRO A 80 9.61 0.83 -7.77
N ARG A 81 8.30 0.80 -7.86
CA ARG A 81 7.44 0.30 -6.81
C ARG A 81 6.53 -0.74 -7.44
N SER A 82 6.59 -1.95 -6.92
CA SER A 82 5.52 -2.90 -7.15
C SER A 82 4.27 -2.24 -6.59
N ARG A 83 3.30 -1.97 -7.46
CA ARG A 83 1.92 -2.03 -6.97
C ARG A 83 1.77 -3.43 -6.40
N PRO A 84 1.02 -3.63 -5.30
CA PRO A 84 0.65 -4.97 -4.91
C PRO A 84 0.15 -5.63 -6.19
N GLU A 85 0.90 -6.60 -6.71
CA GLU A 85 0.41 -7.42 -7.81
C GLU A 85 -0.95 -7.91 -7.34
N ASP A 86 -1.94 -7.90 -8.24
CA ASP A 86 -3.18 -8.60 -8.00
C ASP A 86 -2.79 -10.03 -7.67
N GLY A 87 -2.66 -10.31 -6.36
CA GLY A 87 -1.99 -11.47 -5.82
C GLY A 87 -2.53 -12.70 -6.51
N ASP A 88 -1.58 -13.55 -6.88
CA ASP A 88 -1.73 -14.81 -7.59
C ASP A 88 -3.17 -15.09 -8.03
N ALA A 89 -3.43 -14.92 -9.32
CA ALA A 89 -4.69 -15.28 -9.95
C ALA A 89 -4.98 -16.78 -9.94
N GLY A 90 -4.47 -17.52 -8.95
CA GLY A 90 -5.01 -18.79 -8.50
C GLY A 90 -6.53 -18.67 -8.33
N LYS A 91 -7.24 -19.74 -8.69
CA LYS A 91 -8.71 -19.84 -8.78
C LYS A 91 -9.43 -19.08 -7.66
N ALA A 92 -9.70 -17.81 -7.89
CA ALA A 92 -10.46 -16.97 -6.98
C ALA A 92 -11.93 -17.12 -7.37
N ASP A 93 -12.57 -18.15 -6.83
CA ASP A 93 -14.00 -18.39 -7.03
C ASP A 93 -14.81 -17.50 -6.06
N PRO A 94 -15.53 -16.48 -6.55
CA PRO A 94 -16.35 -15.64 -5.68
C PRO A 94 -17.47 -16.44 -4.99
N ALA A 95 -17.91 -17.56 -5.54
CA ALA A 95 -18.94 -18.39 -4.93
C ALA A 95 -18.50 -18.93 -3.56
N LEU A 96 -17.22 -19.29 -3.40
CA LEU A 96 -16.68 -19.76 -2.13
C LEU A 96 -16.71 -18.66 -1.05
N ALA A 97 -16.43 -17.41 -1.44
CA ALA A 97 -16.46 -16.27 -0.53
C ALA A 97 -17.90 -15.88 -0.12
N LEU A 98 -18.84 -15.96 -1.07
CA LEU A 98 -20.26 -15.73 -0.80
C LEU A 98 -20.84 -16.80 0.12
N ALA A 99 -20.52 -18.08 -0.13
CA ALA A 99 -20.95 -19.20 0.69
C ALA A 99 -20.44 -19.07 2.13
N ALA A 100 -19.19 -18.65 2.33
CA ALA A 100 -18.64 -18.45 3.67
C ALA A 100 -19.40 -17.37 4.47
N LEU A 101 -19.81 -16.28 3.83
CA LEU A 101 -20.60 -15.24 4.49
C LEU A 101 -21.99 -15.74 4.86
N GLN A 102 -22.65 -16.47 3.96
CA GLN A 102 -23.95 -17.07 4.23
C GLN A 102 -23.89 -18.09 5.38
N GLN A 103 -22.87 -18.96 5.41
CA GLN A 103 -22.62 -19.89 6.50
C GLN A 103 -22.35 -19.18 7.84
N ALA A 104 -21.75 -18.00 7.81
CA ALA A 104 -21.53 -17.16 8.98
C ALA A 104 -22.75 -16.32 9.38
N GLY A 105 -23.91 -16.49 8.72
CA GLY A 105 -25.16 -15.81 9.04
C GLY A 105 -25.29 -14.40 8.49
N TYR A 106 -24.48 -14.05 7.49
CA TYR A 106 -24.62 -12.78 6.78
C TYR A 106 -25.59 -12.92 5.59
N GLN A 107 -26.45 -11.92 5.40
CA GLN A 107 -27.20 -11.71 4.16
C GLN A 107 -26.30 -10.90 3.21
N VAL A 108 -26.02 -11.42 2.02
CA VAL A 108 -25.16 -10.72 1.05
C VAL A 108 -25.99 -9.81 0.16
N ASP A 109 -25.58 -8.56 0.00
CA ASP A 109 -26.35 -7.51 -0.68
C ASP A 109 -25.71 -7.03 -1.99
N GLY A 110 -24.59 -7.64 -2.41
CA GLY A 110 -23.84 -7.21 -3.59
C GLY A 110 -22.80 -8.22 -4.06
N GLU A 111 -22.13 -7.86 -5.15
CA GLU A 111 -21.11 -8.69 -5.78
C GLU A 111 -19.80 -8.74 -4.97
N ALA A 112 -19.09 -9.86 -5.11
CA ALA A 112 -17.74 -10.03 -4.58
C ALA A 112 -16.73 -9.22 -5.40
N ARG A 113 -16.30 -8.07 -4.88
CA ARG A 113 -15.31 -7.22 -5.53
C ARG A 113 -13.91 -7.80 -5.31
N ARG A 114 -13.29 -8.28 -6.37
CA ARG A 114 -11.94 -8.86 -6.30
C ARG A 114 -10.90 -7.80 -5.95
N LYS A 115 -10.07 -8.11 -4.96
CA LYS A 115 -8.83 -7.41 -4.59
C LYS A 115 -7.66 -8.37 -4.77
N PRO A 116 -6.41 -7.87 -4.75
CA PRO A 116 -5.22 -8.71 -4.86
C PRO A 116 -5.19 -9.99 -4.00
N LYS A 117 -5.77 -9.98 -2.78
CA LYS A 117 -5.62 -11.11 -1.84
C LYS A 117 -6.93 -11.65 -1.28
N HIS A 118 -8.07 -11.10 -1.69
CA HIS A 118 -9.38 -11.37 -1.11
C HIS A 118 -10.50 -10.74 -1.95
N PHE A 119 -11.74 -11.05 -1.63
CA PHE A 119 -12.91 -10.31 -2.06
C PHE A 119 -13.36 -9.32 -0.99
N GLU A 120 -13.83 -8.16 -1.39
CA GLU A 120 -14.64 -7.25 -0.59
C GLU A 120 -16.12 -7.46 -0.95
N ILE A 121 -16.97 -7.77 0.02
CA ILE A 121 -18.38 -8.08 -0.18
C ILE A 121 -19.22 -7.24 0.80
N HIS A 122 -20.27 -6.60 0.30
CA HIS A 122 -21.25 -5.93 1.17
C HIS A 122 -22.26 -6.94 1.70
N ALA A 123 -22.46 -6.95 3.01
CA ALA A 123 -23.37 -7.89 3.66
C ALA A 123 -24.02 -7.29 4.92
N ARG A 124 -25.19 -7.80 5.28
CA ARG A 124 -25.94 -7.48 6.49
C ARG A 124 -25.92 -8.62 7.49
N LYS A 125 -25.85 -8.28 8.77
CA LYS A 125 -26.04 -9.23 9.88
C LYS A 125 -26.46 -8.49 11.14
N ASP A 126 -27.39 -9.06 11.90
CA ASP A 126 -27.86 -8.48 13.18
C ASP A 126 -28.27 -7.00 13.08
N GLY A 127 -28.90 -6.61 11.96
CA GLY A 127 -29.33 -5.24 11.68
C GLY A 127 -28.22 -4.27 11.25
N GLY A 128 -26.96 -4.70 11.24
CA GLY A 128 -25.81 -3.92 10.77
C GLY A 128 -25.47 -4.18 9.31
N HIS A 129 -24.82 -3.21 8.66
CA HIS A 129 -24.25 -3.33 7.32
C HIS A 129 -22.72 -3.37 7.40
N PHE A 130 -22.10 -4.25 6.59
CA PHE A 130 -20.68 -4.51 6.64
C PHE A 130 -20.05 -4.63 5.25
N GLU A 131 -18.81 -4.15 5.12
CA GLU A 131 -17.87 -4.58 4.09
C GLU A 131 -17.02 -5.71 4.67
N ALA A 132 -17.26 -6.94 4.21
CA ALA A 132 -16.52 -8.12 4.60
C ALA A 132 -15.36 -8.37 3.64
N HIS A 133 -14.17 -8.58 4.19
CA HIS A 133 -13.00 -9.04 3.45
C HIS A 133 -12.89 -10.55 3.62
N VAL A 134 -13.02 -11.29 2.52
CA VAL A 134 -13.01 -12.76 2.49
C VAL A 134 -11.90 -13.26 1.59
N THR A 135 -10.96 -14.04 2.14
CA THR A 135 -9.85 -14.62 1.37
C THR A 135 -10.35 -15.49 0.21
N PHE A 136 -9.49 -15.79 -0.77
CA PHE A 136 -9.85 -16.71 -1.86
C PHE A 136 -10.13 -18.15 -1.40
N ALA A 137 -9.76 -18.50 -0.17
CA ALA A 137 -10.09 -19.78 0.47
C ALA A 137 -11.41 -19.75 1.28
N GLY A 138 -12.20 -18.67 1.20
CA GLY A 138 -13.46 -18.54 1.93
C GLY A 138 -13.32 -18.12 3.39
N VAL A 139 -12.13 -17.76 3.88
CA VAL A 139 -11.97 -17.28 5.27
C VAL A 139 -12.33 -15.79 5.39
N ILE A 140 -13.28 -15.45 6.26
CA ILE A 140 -13.61 -14.05 6.61
C ILE A 140 -12.50 -13.51 7.52
N ARG A 141 -11.65 -12.61 7.01
CA ARG A 141 -10.49 -12.08 7.75
C ARG A 141 -10.78 -10.79 8.50
N LYS A 142 -11.75 -10.02 8.02
CA LYS A 142 -12.09 -8.69 8.56
C LYS A 142 -13.50 -8.30 8.12
N THR A 143 -14.25 -7.67 9.00
CA THR A 143 -15.48 -6.96 8.68
C THR A 143 -15.34 -5.50 9.11
N LYS A 144 -15.89 -4.59 8.31
CA LYS A 144 -15.98 -3.17 8.64
C LYS A 144 -17.44 -2.76 8.60
N THR A 145 -17.93 -2.10 9.64
CA THR A 145 -19.26 -1.47 9.58
C THR A 145 -19.26 -0.38 8.51
N ILE A 146 -20.29 -0.36 7.67
CA ILE A 146 -20.51 0.69 6.67
C ILE A 146 -21.84 1.37 6.95
N SER A 147 -21.88 2.69 6.84
CA SER A 147 -23.12 3.46 6.93
C SER A 147 -23.96 3.16 5.70
N ASN A 148 -25.25 2.84 5.87
CA ASN A 148 -26.13 2.65 4.73
C ASN A 148 -26.28 3.99 3.99
N GLY A 149 -25.67 4.13 2.82
CA GLY A 149 -25.91 5.25 1.92
C GLY A 149 -27.28 5.11 1.29
N ALA A 150 -28.34 5.28 2.07
CA ALA A 150 -29.70 5.36 1.55
C ALA A 150 -29.83 6.72 0.86
N THR A 151 -29.81 6.74 -0.48
CA THR A 151 -30.48 7.79 -1.25
C THR A 151 -31.97 7.72 -0.91
N ALA A 152 -32.39 8.58 0.01
CA ALA A 152 -33.78 8.96 0.18
C ALA A 152 -34.16 9.82 -1.03
N THR A 153 -34.95 9.26 -1.94
CA THR A 153 -35.70 10.05 -2.92
C THR A 153 -37.08 10.28 -2.33
N GLY A 154 -37.29 11.49 -1.82
CA GLY A 154 -38.63 12.06 -1.66
C GLY A 154 -39.11 12.68 -2.96
#